data_AF-A0A2E7I0M4-F1
#
_entry.id   AF-A0A2E7I0M4-F1
#
_cell.length_a   1.000
_cell.length_b   1.000
_cell.length_c   1.000
_cell.angle_alpha   90.00
_cell.angle_beta   90.00
_cell.angle_gamma   90.00
#
_symmetry.space_group_name_H-M   'P 1'
#
loop_
_entity.id
_entity.type
_entity.pdbx_description
1 polymer ?
#
loop_
_entity_poly.entity_id
_entity_poly.type
_entity_poly.pdbx_seq_one_letter_code
_entity_poly.pdbx_strand_id
1 'polypeptide(L)'
;MSYKTIFIVDPIRGERIQMAKFLSEEIITVFTFLSIHDCFKKPDLIHCDLIVFVPRTEKNEIKHLFNIKKKYRQIPIIILLNNDFPDVNLVEISENGFAYPHKAINNEKVREIMLGLLIPEGLPSRTEIPHPVPISDEVQAALTTRPE
;
A
#
# COMPACT_ATOMS: atom_id res chain seq x y z
N MET A 1 -17.04 10.73 0.88
CA MET A 1 -15.89 9.93 0.44
C MET A 1 -15.95 8.58 1.14
N SER A 2 -15.95 7.47 0.38
CA SER A 2 -15.83 6.14 0.99
C SER A 2 -14.36 5.90 1.31
N TYR A 3 -14.01 5.72 2.57
CA TYR A 3 -12.66 5.30 2.95
C TYR A 3 -12.32 3.96 2.30
N LYS A 4 -11.09 3.83 1.83
CA LYS A 4 -10.55 2.58 1.26
C LYS A 4 -9.64 1.90 2.27
N THR A 5 -9.78 0.60 2.40
CA THR A 5 -9.04 -0.18 3.40
C THR A 5 -8.04 -1.12 2.73
N ILE A 6 -6.78 -1.00 3.13
CA ILE A 6 -5.67 -1.77 2.57
C ILE A 6 -5.06 -2.64 3.64
N PHE A 7 -4.83 -3.92 3.32
CA PHE A 7 -4.16 -4.86 4.19
C PHE A 7 -2.74 -5.08 3.72
N ILE A 8 -1.77 -4.70 4.53
CA ILE A 8 -0.36 -5.01 4.32
C ILE A 8 -0.02 -6.29 5.06
N VAL A 9 0.51 -7.27 4.33
CA VAL A 9 0.98 -8.55 4.87
C VAL A 9 2.48 -8.66 4.62
N ASP A 10 3.25 -8.43 5.68
CA ASP A 10 4.71 -8.58 5.67
C ASP A 10 5.13 -9.07 7.06
N PRO A 11 5.88 -10.16 7.21
CA PRO A 11 6.35 -10.60 8.53
C PRO A 11 7.32 -9.59 9.18
N ILE A 12 8.03 -8.78 8.40
CA ILE A 12 9.05 -7.85 8.91
C ILE A 12 8.41 -6.57 9.42
N ARG A 13 8.44 -6.37 10.75
CA ARG A 13 7.78 -5.23 11.41
C ARG A 13 8.25 -3.86 10.90
N GLY A 14 9.56 -3.68 10.72
CA GLY A 14 10.14 -2.39 10.31
C GLY A 14 9.63 -1.94 8.95
N GLU A 15 9.76 -2.83 7.95
CA GLU A 15 9.34 -2.57 6.57
C GLU A 15 7.82 -2.42 6.47
N ARG A 16 7.06 -3.24 7.20
CA ARG A 16 5.60 -3.12 7.27
C ARG A 16 5.13 -1.76 7.77
N ILE A 17 5.75 -1.24 8.82
CA ILE A 17 5.43 0.09 9.37
C ILE A 17 5.84 1.20 8.40
N GLN A 18 7.00 1.06 7.75
CA GLN A 18 7.46 2.02 6.74
C GLN A 18 6.49 2.08 5.55
N MET A 19 6.07 0.93 5.02
CA MET A 19 5.10 0.87 3.93
C MET A 19 3.73 1.40 4.35
N ALA A 20 3.28 1.08 5.57
CA ALA A 20 2.03 1.63 6.08
C ALA A 20 2.06 3.16 6.12
N LYS A 21 3.14 3.77 6.64
CA LYS A 21 3.32 5.23 6.63
C LYS A 21 3.38 5.81 5.23
N PHE A 22 4.04 5.10 4.31
CA PHE A 22 4.22 5.55 2.93
C PHE A 22 2.90 5.54 2.14
N LEU A 23 2.05 4.54 2.37
CA LEU A 23 0.75 4.39 1.69
C LEU A 23 -0.41 5.07 2.44
N SER A 24 -0.19 5.57 3.65
CA SER A 24 -1.21 6.27 4.42
C SER A 24 -1.49 7.63 3.79
N GLU A 25 -2.73 7.81 3.36
CA GLU A 25 -3.28 9.06 2.83
C GLU A 25 -4.64 9.32 3.50
N GLU A 26 -5.17 10.54 3.40
CA GLU A 26 -6.37 10.96 4.17
C GLU A 26 -7.62 10.07 3.94
N ILE A 27 -7.70 9.42 2.78
CA ILE A 27 -8.83 8.56 2.39
C ILE A 27 -8.50 7.06 2.42
N ILE A 28 -7.29 6.69 2.84
CA ILE A 28 -6.80 5.31 2.86
C ILE A 28 -6.52 4.89 4.31
N THR A 29 -7.23 3.87 4.77
CA THR A 29 -6.98 3.21 6.05
C THR A 29 -6.10 1.98 5.82
N VAL A 30 -4.97 1.91 6.53
CA VAL A 30 -4.02 0.80 6.41
C VAL A 30 -4.08 -0.08 7.65
N PHE A 31 -4.29 -1.39 7.44
CA PHE A 31 -4.10 -2.43 8.46
C PHE A 31 -2.88 -3.26 8.11
N THR A 32 -2.17 -3.71 9.14
CA THR A 32 -0.93 -4.45 8.97
C THR A 32 -1.02 -5.82 9.65
N PHE A 33 -0.59 -6.87 8.96
CA PHE A 33 -0.65 -8.25 9.41
C PHE A 33 0.71 -8.93 9.23
N LEU A 34 0.96 -9.95 10.07
CA LEU A 34 2.14 -10.80 9.96
C LEU A 34 1.96 -11.90 8.93
N SER A 35 0.73 -12.44 8.83
CA SER A 35 0.38 -13.52 7.92
C SER A 35 -0.92 -13.22 7.16
N ILE A 36 -1.02 -13.74 5.94
CA ILE A 36 -2.23 -13.64 5.12
C ILE A 36 -3.44 -14.30 5.78
N HIS A 37 -3.21 -15.31 6.63
CA HIS A 37 -4.29 -15.96 7.37
C HIS A 37 -4.90 -15.05 8.45
N ASP A 38 -4.13 -14.11 9.00
CA ASP A 38 -4.61 -13.19 10.03
C ASP A 38 -5.59 -12.15 9.47
N CYS A 39 -5.45 -11.81 8.19
CA CYS A 39 -6.32 -10.86 7.48
C CYS A 39 -7.79 -11.24 7.57
N PHE A 40 -8.09 -12.54 7.66
CA PHE A 40 -9.44 -13.07 7.47
C PHE A 40 -10.02 -13.74 8.72
N LYS A 41 -9.40 -13.57 9.88
CA LYS A 41 -9.89 -14.12 11.16
C LYS A 41 -11.20 -13.46 11.62
N LYS A 42 -11.43 -12.20 11.24
CA LYS A 42 -12.60 -11.39 11.63
C LYS A 42 -13.18 -10.64 10.42
N PRO A 43 -13.71 -11.34 9.41
CA PRO A 43 -14.08 -10.74 8.13
C PRO A 43 -15.29 -9.79 8.22
N ASP A 44 -16.11 -9.93 9.26
CA ASP A 44 -17.33 -9.12 9.44
C ASP A 44 -17.04 -7.76 10.09
N LEU A 45 -15.81 -7.54 10.58
CA LEU A 45 -15.43 -6.33 11.30
C LEU A 45 -14.67 -5.32 10.44
N ILE A 46 -13.91 -5.79 9.44
CA ILE A 46 -13.04 -4.94 8.63
C ILE A 46 -13.15 -5.38 7.17
N HIS A 47 -13.61 -4.47 6.32
CA HIS A 47 -13.60 -4.65 4.87
C HIS A 47 -12.18 -4.48 4.32
N CYS A 48 -11.84 -5.19 3.26
CA CYS A 48 -10.53 -5.10 2.60
C CYS A 48 -10.76 -4.82 1.12
N ASP A 49 -10.32 -3.65 0.66
CA ASP A 49 -10.39 -3.24 -0.74
C ASP A 49 -9.15 -3.68 -1.54
N LEU A 50 -8.00 -3.87 -0.88
CA LEU A 50 -6.72 -4.23 -1.51
C LEU A 50 -5.79 -4.94 -0.52
N ILE A 51 -5.06 -5.94 -1.01
CA ILE A 51 -4.01 -6.63 -0.24
C ILE A 51 -2.65 -6.32 -0.85
N VAL A 52 -1.69 -5.88 -0.03
CA VAL A 52 -0.28 -5.83 -0.38
C VAL A 52 0.41 -6.99 0.33
N PHE A 53 0.88 -7.96 -0.44
CA PHE A 53 1.49 -9.19 0.06
C PHE A 53 2.99 -9.20 -0.25
N VAL A 54 3.81 -9.37 0.79
CA VAL A 54 5.26 -9.37 0.67
C VAL A 54 5.80 -10.76 1.02
N PRO A 55 6.11 -11.61 0.02
CA PRO A 55 6.71 -12.90 0.28
C PRO A 55 8.17 -12.73 0.75
N ARG A 56 8.50 -13.30 1.92
CA ARG A 56 9.86 -13.25 2.53
C ARG A 56 10.48 -14.62 2.75
N THR A 57 9.66 -15.66 2.95
CA THR A 57 10.13 -17.00 3.29
C THR A 57 10.18 -17.86 2.03
N GLU A 58 11.37 -18.37 1.67
CA GLU A 58 11.78 -18.84 0.33
C GLU A 58 10.77 -19.64 -0.51
N LYS A 59 9.78 -20.38 0.04
CA LYS A 59 8.81 -21.15 -0.78
C LYS A 59 7.39 -21.32 -0.22
N ASN A 60 7.13 -21.04 1.06
CA ASN A 60 5.85 -21.42 1.69
C ASN A 60 4.81 -20.30 1.66
N GLU A 61 5.22 -19.04 1.62
CA GLU A 61 4.29 -17.89 1.66
C GLU A 61 3.31 -17.88 0.47
N ILE A 62 3.77 -18.23 -0.74
CA ILE A 62 2.91 -18.36 -1.91
C ILE A 62 1.93 -19.53 -1.77
N LYS A 63 2.34 -20.64 -1.13
CA LYS A 63 1.43 -21.75 -0.82
C LYS A 63 0.37 -21.34 0.20
N HIS A 64 0.75 -20.56 1.22
CA HIS A 64 -0.18 -19.99 2.19
C HIS A 64 -1.18 -19.04 1.50
N LEU A 65 -0.71 -18.25 0.54
CA LEU A 65 -1.56 -17.42 -0.31
C LEU A 65 -2.57 -18.27 -1.10
N PHE A 66 -2.15 -19.37 -1.72
CA PHE A 66 -3.06 -20.28 -2.44
C PHE A 66 -4.05 -21.04 -1.54
N ASN A 67 -3.80 -21.10 -0.23
CA ASN A 67 -4.69 -21.75 0.74
C ASN A 67 -5.81 -20.84 1.25
N ILE A 68 -5.88 -19.57 0.85
CA ILE A 68 -6.98 -18.68 1.28
C ILE A 68 -8.31 -19.07 0.63
N LYS A 69 -9.42 -18.76 1.32
CA LYS A 69 -10.78 -19.03 0.82
C LYS A 69 -11.02 -18.29 -0.51
N LYS A 70 -11.70 -18.94 -1.45
CA LYS A 70 -12.00 -18.39 -2.80
C LYS A 70 -12.64 -17.00 -2.78
N LYS A 71 -13.51 -16.72 -1.82
CA LYS A 71 -14.16 -15.40 -1.67
C LYS A 71 -13.17 -14.24 -1.52
N TYR A 72 -12.01 -14.48 -0.92
CA TYR A 72 -10.98 -13.46 -0.72
C TYR A 72 -10.04 -13.31 -1.93
N ARG A 73 -10.05 -14.26 -2.86
CA ARG A 73 -9.26 -14.18 -4.11
C ARG A 73 -9.84 -13.19 -5.12
N GLN A 74 -11.04 -12.68 -4.86
CA GLN A 74 -11.67 -11.61 -5.63
C GLN A 74 -11.14 -10.22 -5.21
N ILE A 75 -10.50 -10.12 -4.05
CA ILE A 75 -9.88 -8.87 -3.59
C ILE A 75 -8.60 -8.67 -4.41
N PRO A 76 -8.38 -7.48 -4.98
CA PRO A 76 -7.13 -7.17 -5.66
C PRO A 76 -5.92 -7.39 -4.76
N ILE A 77 -4.86 -7.96 -5.34
CA ILE A 77 -3.63 -8.27 -4.61
C ILE A 77 -2.42 -7.73 -5.36
N ILE A 78 -1.55 -7.03 -4.65
CA ILE A 78 -0.24 -6.59 -5.12
C ILE A 78 0.81 -7.43 -4.42
N ILE A 79 1.62 -8.15 -5.20
CA ILE A 79 2.74 -8.91 -4.70
C ILE A 79 3.99 -8.04 -4.85
N LEU A 80 4.51 -7.59 -3.71
CA LEU A 80 5.75 -6.82 -3.65
C LEU A 80 6.93 -7.78 -3.52
N LEU A 81 7.70 -7.91 -4.59
CA LEU A 81 8.92 -8.71 -4.59
C LEU A 81 10.10 -7.91 -4.09
N ASN A 82 10.95 -8.58 -3.32
CA ASN A 82 12.26 -8.08 -2.92
C ASN A 82 13.33 -8.83 -3.69
N ASN A 83 14.54 -8.27 -3.80
CA ASN A 83 15.65 -8.85 -4.56
C ASN A 83 16.02 -10.28 -4.12
N ASP A 84 15.69 -10.64 -2.88
CA ASP A 84 16.02 -11.93 -2.29
C ASP A 84 14.95 -13.03 -2.52
N PHE A 85 13.82 -12.68 -3.14
CA PHE A 85 12.74 -13.63 -3.42
C PHE A 85 12.68 -13.96 -4.92
N PRO A 86 12.53 -15.24 -5.32
CA PRO A 86 12.42 -15.61 -6.72
C PRO A 86 11.24 -14.90 -7.40
N ASP A 87 11.38 -14.60 -8.69
CA ASP A 87 10.30 -13.96 -9.42
C ASP A 87 9.02 -14.81 -9.39
N VAL A 88 7.89 -14.14 -9.28
CA VAL A 88 6.58 -14.77 -9.13
C VAL A 88 5.81 -14.66 -10.44
N ASN A 89 5.32 -15.79 -10.93
CA ASN A 89 4.52 -15.85 -12.14
C ASN A 89 3.07 -15.44 -11.86
N LEU A 90 2.64 -14.30 -12.39
CA LEU A 90 1.26 -13.82 -12.25
C LEU A 90 0.25 -14.75 -12.93
N VAL A 91 0.65 -15.49 -13.98
CA VAL A 91 -0.22 -16.45 -14.66
C VAL A 91 -0.62 -17.57 -13.71
N GLU A 92 0.34 -18.12 -12.96
CA GLU A 92 0.09 -19.18 -11.97
C GLU A 92 -0.87 -18.73 -10.87
N ILE A 93 -0.74 -17.48 -10.42
CA ILE A 93 -1.63 -16.91 -9.40
C ILE A 93 -3.04 -16.71 -9.93
N SER A 94 -3.17 -16.21 -11.16
CA SER A 94 -4.46 -16.08 -11.84
C SER A 94 -5.12 -17.44 -12.08
N GLU A 95 -4.36 -18.45 -12.50
CA GLU A 95 -4.84 -19.83 -12.65
C GLU A 95 -5.28 -20.45 -11.31
N ASN A 96 -4.70 -20.01 -10.19
CA ASN A 96 -5.17 -20.34 -8.85
C ASN A 96 -6.48 -19.61 -8.46
N GLY A 97 -7.05 -18.78 -9.34
CA GLY A 97 -8.35 -18.13 -9.14
C GLY A 97 -8.30 -16.79 -8.43
N PHE A 98 -7.15 -16.10 -8.45
CA PHE A 98 -7.06 -14.68 -8.09
C PHE A 98 -7.52 -13.82 -9.27
N ALA A 99 -8.48 -12.93 -9.02
CA ALA A 99 -9.09 -12.13 -10.08
C ALA A 99 -8.19 -10.98 -10.57
N TYR A 100 -7.42 -10.36 -9.67
CA TYR A 100 -6.62 -9.17 -9.97
C TYR A 100 -5.24 -9.21 -9.29
N PRO A 101 -4.34 -10.12 -9.70
CA PRO A 101 -2.98 -10.14 -9.18
C PRO A 101 -2.08 -9.16 -9.94
N HIS A 102 -1.36 -8.33 -9.18
CA HIS A 102 -0.39 -7.38 -9.66
C HIS A 102 0.99 -7.66 -9.07
N LYS A 103 2.04 -7.28 -9.78
CA LYS A 103 3.43 -7.39 -9.33
C LYS A 103 4.04 -6.01 -9.14
N ALA A 104 4.74 -5.82 -8.03
CA ALA A 104 5.53 -4.62 -7.74
C ALA A 104 6.94 -5.01 -7.30
N ILE A 105 7.92 -4.17 -7.63
CA ILE A 105 9.34 -4.37 -7.27
C ILE A 105 9.83 -3.37 -6.21
N ASN A 106 9.01 -2.38 -5.88
CA ASN A 106 9.32 -1.34 -4.90
C ASN A 106 8.02 -0.68 -4.41
N ASN A 107 8.13 0.12 -3.35
CA ASN A 107 7.00 0.79 -2.71
C ASN A 107 6.32 1.82 -3.64
N GLU A 108 7.08 2.53 -4.47
CA GLU A 108 6.52 3.49 -5.45
C GLU A 108 5.56 2.79 -6.41
N LYS A 109 5.93 1.61 -6.92
CA LYS A 109 5.08 0.83 -7.81
C LYS A 109 3.84 0.29 -7.09
N VAL A 110 3.98 -0.09 -5.81
CA VAL A 110 2.82 -0.45 -4.98
C VAL A 110 1.85 0.73 -4.90
N ARG A 111 2.34 1.94 -4.63
CA ARG A 111 1.50 3.14 -4.55
C ARG A 111 0.83 3.47 -5.87
N GLU A 112 1.55 3.43 -6.98
CA GLU A 112 1.00 3.66 -8.31
C GLU A 112 -0.17 2.70 -8.62
N ILE A 113 0.03 1.39 -8.40
CA ILE A 113 -1.01 0.38 -8.65
C ILE A 113 -2.18 0.56 -7.67
N MET A 114 -1.89 0.80 -6.39
CA MET A 114 -2.89 1.04 -5.35
C MET A 114 -3.80 2.22 -5.73
N LEU A 115 -3.22 3.36 -6.10
CA LEU A 115 -3.99 4.55 -6.49
C LEU A 115 -4.81 4.28 -7.75
N GLY A 116 -4.23 3.62 -8.76
CA GLY A 116 -4.93 3.26 -9.99
C GLY A 116 -6.13 2.32 -9.76
N LEU A 117 -6.05 1.43 -8.77
CA LEU A 117 -7.14 0.51 -8.41
C LEU A 117 -8.21 1.15 -7.52
N LEU A 118 -7.79 1.96 -6.54
CA LEU A 118 -8.67 2.42 -5.46
C LEU A 118 -9.23 3.82 -5.69
N ILE A 119 -8.52 4.66 -6.45
CA ILE A 119 -8.82 6.07 -6.68
C ILE A 119 -8.62 6.40 -8.18
N PRO A 120 -9.44 5.82 -9.08
CA PRO A 120 -9.30 6.04 -10.52
C PRO A 120 -9.53 7.49 -10.96
N GLU A 121 -10.23 8.30 -10.15
CA GLU A 121 -10.47 9.72 -10.43
C GLU A 121 -9.31 10.64 -9.98
N GLY A 122 -8.22 10.08 -9.45
CA GLY A 122 -7.06 10.83 -8.97
C GLY A 122 -7.24 11.37 -7.56
N LEU A 123 -6.11 11.65 -6.90
CA LEU A 123 -6.10 12.22 -5.56
C LEU A 123 -6.81 13.58 -5.55
N PRO A 124 -7.57 13.92 -4.48
CA PRO A 124 -7.93 15.31 -4.26
C PRO A 124 -6.65 16.14 -4.30
N SER A 125 -6.70 17.28 -5.00
CA SER A 125 -5.55 18.18 -5.18
C SER A 125 -4.86 18.36 -3.85
N ARG A 126 -3.54 18.07 -3.80
CA ARG A 126 -2.71 18.33 -2.62
C ARG A 126 -3.05 19.72 -2.13
N THR A 127 -3.60 19.85 -0.93
CA THR A 127 -3.89 21.16 -0.36
C THR A 127 -2.59 21.96 -0.42
N GLU A 128 -2.56 22.99 -1.25
CA GLU A 128 -1.49 23.98 -1.36
C GLU A 128 -1.47 24.85 -0.10
N ILE A 129 -1.44 24.22 1.07
CA ILE A 129 -1.08 24.90 2.29
C ILE A 129 0.38 24.49 2.48
N PRO A 130 1.34 25.34 2.05
CA PRO A 130 2.73 25.13 2.42
C PRO A 130 2.76 24.90 3.92
N HIS A 131 3.49 23.88 4.38
CA HIS A 131 3.93 23.91 5.76
C HIS A 131 4.55 25.28 5.99
N PRO A 132 4.16 26.04 7.03
CA PRO A 132 4.78 27.32 7.31
C PRO A 132 6.27 27.04 7.52
N VAL A 133 7.06 27.36 6.49
CA VAL A 133 8.50 27.34 6.59
C VAL A 133 8.82 28.44 7.60
N PRO A 134 9.57 28.16 8.67
CA PRO A 134 10.06 29.23 9.52
C PRO A 134 10.89 30.16 8.63
N ILE A 135 10.34 31.33 8.33
CA ILE A 135 11.06 32.38 7.63
C ILE A 135 12.09 32.86 8.66
N SER A 136 13.38 32.71 8.37
CA SER A 136 14.43 33.28 9.22
C SER A 136 14.31 34.80 9.21
N ASP A 137 14.67 35.44 10.34
CA ASP A 137 14.58 36.90 10.49
C ASP A 137 15.29 37.67 9.36
N GLU A 138 16.34 37.08 8.77
CA GLU A 138 17.07 37.59 7.61
C GLU A 138 16.20 37.71 6.35
N VAL A 139 15.33 36.73 6.09
CA VAL A 139 14.43 36.72 4.93
C VAL A 139 13.27 37.70 5.16
N GLN A 140 12.84 37.88 6.41
CA GLN A 140 11.81 38.83 6.77
C GLN A 140 12.30 40.28 6.62
N ALA A 141 13.55 40.56 7.00
CA ALA A 141 14.18 41.86 6.84
C ALA A 141 14.32 42.26 5.35
N ALA A 142 14.69 41.32 4.48
CA ALA A 142 14.86 41.57 3.04
C ALA A 142 13.54 41.88 2.30
N LEU A 143 12.40 41.39 2.80
CA LEU A 143 11.08 41.66 2.23
C LEU A 143 10.52 43.03 2.61
N THR A 144 10.94 43.59 3.75
CA THR A 144 10.55 44.94 4.20
C THR A 144 11.29 46.08 3.51
N THR A 145 12.37 45.82 2.77
CA THR A 145 13.23 46.86 2.19
C THR A 145 13.05 47.07 0.68
N ARG A 146 11.85 46.87 0.13
CA ARG A 146 11.54 47.40 -1.22
C ARG A 146 10.94 48.80 -1.08
N PRO A 147 11.66 49.88 -1.48
CA PRO A 147 11.04 51.18 -1.69
C PRO A 147 10.15 51.13 -2.95
N GLU A 148 9.07 51.91 -2.93
CA GLU A 148 8.16 52.12 -4.06
C GLU A 148 8.85 52.67 -5.32
#